data_AF-A0A6V7KYX1-F1
#
_entry.id   AF-A0A6V7KYX1-F1
#
_cell.length_a   1.000
_cell.length_b   1.000
_cell.length_c   1.000
_cell.angle_alpha   90.00
_cell.angle_beta   90.00
_cell.angle_gamma   90.00
#
_symmetry.space_group_name_H-M   'P 1'
#
loop_
_entity.id
_entity.type
_entity.pdbx_description
1 polymer ?
#
loop_
_entity_poly.entity_id
_entity_poly.type
_entity_poly.pdbx_seq_one_letter_code
_entity_poly.pdbx_strand_id
1 'polypeptide(L)' 'GDSGGPLIVDGKLIGTVSTTSCLMGSMSAYMDVYYFRDFIKSQMREI' A
#
# COMPACT_ATOMS: atom_id res chain seq x y z
N GLY A 1 -3.50 -13.06 -5.53
CA GLY A 1 -3.46 -11.76 -6.20
C GLY A 1 -2.67 -10.83 -5.32
N ASP A 2 -1.79 -10.02 -5.91
CA ASP A 2 -0.85 -9.20 -5.14
C ASP A 2 -1.48 -7.90 -4.63
N SER A 3 -2.64 -7.50 -5.17
CA SER A 3 -3.42 -6.34 -4.72
C SER A 3 -3.68 -6.37 -3.21
N GLY A 4 -3.40 -5.25 -2.54
CA GLY A 4 -3.45 -5.10 -1.09
C GLY A 4 -2.17 -5.55 -0.37
N GLY A 5 -1.21 -6.17 -1.07
CA GLY A 5 0.06 -6.61 -0.49
C GLY A 5 0.92 -5.44 0.02
N PRO A 6 1.68 -5.62 1.11
CA PRO A 6 2.44 -4.56 1.75
C PRO A 6 3.76 -4.26 1.01
N LEU A 7 4.04 -2.97 0.82
CA LEU A 7 5.38 -2.46 0.49
C LEU A 7 6.05 -1.96 1.76
N ILE A 8 7.07 -2.69 2.23
CA ILE A 8 7.82 -2.39 3.45
C ILE A 8 9.22 -1.89 3.10
N VAL A 9 9.62 -0.74 3.64
CA VAL A 9 10.99 -0.20 3.57
C VAL A 9 11.43 0.16 4.98
N ASP A 10 12.62 -0.30 5.39
CA ASP A 10 13.16 -0.09 6.74
C ASP A 10 12.18 -0.42 7.88
N GLY A 11 11.42 -1.51 7.70
CA GLY A 11 10.42 -1.96 8.67
C GLY A 11 9.14 -1.12 8.73
N LYS A 12 8.96 -0.14 7.84
CA LYS A 12 7.77 0.71 7.76
C LYS A 12 6.90 0.37 6.55
N LEU A 13 5.59 0.31 6.76
CA LEU A 13 4.61 0.18 5.68
C LEU A 13 4.45 1.53 4.97
N ILE A 14 4.94 1.61 3.73
CA ILE A 14 4.92 2.84 2.93
C ILE A 14 3.90 2.79 1.80
N GLY A 15 3.48 1.59 1.38
CA GLY A 15 2.46 1.45 0.35
C GLY A 15 1.76 0.12 0.35
N THR A 16 0.67 0.04 -0.40
CA THR A 16 -0.01 -1.23 -0.70
C THR A 16 -0.17 -1.38 -2.21
N VAL A 17 -0.05 -2.60 -2.72
CA VAL A 17 -0.19 -2.87 -4.15
C VAL A 17 -1.61 -2.52 -4.61
N SER A 18 -1.76 -1.61 -5.57
CA SER A 18 -3.06 -1.24 -6.13
C SER A 18 -3.31 -2.02 -7.41
N THR A 19 -2.44 -1.80 -8.41
CA THR A 19 -2.47 -2.52 -9.68
C THR A 19 -1.11 -3.13 -9.94
N THR A 20 -1.13 -4.40 -10.32
CA THR A 20 0.01 -5.12 -10.87
C THR A 20 -0.21 -5.30 -12.34
N SER A 21 0.81 -5.02 -13.14
CA SER A 21 0.81 -5.44 -14.52
C SER A 21 1.66 -6.70 -14.65
N CYS A 22 1.09 -7.72 -15.30
CA CYS A 22 1.75 -9.01 -15.54
C CYS A 22 2.68 -8.97 -16.77
N LEU A 23 2.82 -7.80 -17.41
CA LEU A 23 3.67 -7.61 -18.58
C LEU A 23 5.12 -7.28 -18.14
N MET A 24 6.10 -7.93 -18.77
CA MET A 24 7.52 -7.66 -18.51
C MET A 24 7.84 -6.18 -18.78
N GLY A 25 8.53 -5.51 -17.85
CA GLY A 25 8.94 -4.10 -17.98
C GLY A 25 7.87 -3.08 -17.60
N SER A 26 6.69 -3.52 -17.19
CA SER A 26 5.66 -2.64 -16.64
C SER A 26 5.89 -2.38 -15.14
N MET A 27 5.52 -1.19 -14.68
CA MET A 27 5.59 -0.83 -13.26
C MET A 27 4.28 -1.15 -12.55
N SER A 28 4.38 -1.72 -11.35
CA SER A 28 3.24 -1.82 -10.44
C SER A 28 2.98 -0.47 -9.78
N ALA A 29 1.70 -0.13 -9.57
CA ALA A 29 1.34 1.08 -8.83
C ALA A 29 0.94 0.72 -7.41
N TYR A 30 1.35 1.58 -6.47
CA TYR A 30 1.10 1.42 -5.06
C TYR A 30 0.25 2.59 -4.55
N MET A 31 -0.67 2.31 -3.64
CA MET A 31 -1.29 3.33 -2.81
C MET A 31 -0.27 3.83 -1.80
N ASP A 32 -0.14 5.14 -1.65
CA ASP A 32 0.72 5.78 -0.65
C ASP A 32 0.05 5.73 0.74
N VAL A 33 0.66 5.00 1.68
CA VAL A 33 0.13 4.84 3.05
C VAL A 33 0.19 6.16 3.83
N TYR A 34 1.17 7.02 3.55
CA TYR A 34 1.31 8.29 4.23
C TYR A 34 0.21 9.27 3.83
N TYR A 35 -0.14 9.32 2.54
CA TYR A 35 -1.22 10.16 2.03
C TYR A 35 -2.56 9.85 2.72
N PHE A 36 -2.86 8.58 2.98
CA PHE A 36 -4.11 8.15 3.63
C PHE A 36 -4.00 7.95 5.15
N ARG A 37 -2.91 8.39 5.77
CA ARG A 37 -2.62 8.12 7.19
C ARG A 37 -3.74 8.55 8.12
N ASP A 38 -4.32 9.73 7.90
CA ASP A 38 -5.36 10.27 8.79
C ASP A 38 -6.69 9.52 8.62
N PHE A 39 -7.04 9.15 7.39
CA PHE A 39 -8.16 8.26 7.13
C PHE A 39 -7.96 6.93 7.86
N ILE A 40 -6.80 6.28 7.67
CA ILE A 40 -6.49 4.99 8.32
C ILE A 40 -6.65 5.11 9.83
N LYS A 41 -6.07 6.15 10.46
CA LYS A 41 -6.21 6.40 11.89
C LYS A 41 -7.67 6.57 12.33
N SER A 42 -8.48 7.28 11.55
CA SER A 42 -9.91 7.46 11.89
C SER A 42 -10.72 6.16 11.83
N GLN A 43 -10.29 5.18 11.05
CA GLN A 43 -10.97 3.88 10.89
C GLN A 43 -10.49 2.83 11.90
N MET A 44 -9.29 3.00 12.46
CA MET A 44 -8.79 2.16 13.54
C MET A 44 -9.50 2.55 14.83
N ARG A 45 -10.43 1.70 15.29
CA ARG A 45 -10.99 1.81 16.65
C ARG A 45 -9.86 1.63 17.67
N GLU A 46 -9.72 2.56 18.60
CA GLU A 46 -9.04 2.27 19.87
C GLU A 46 -9.85 1.17 20.57
N ILE A 47 -9.18 0.06 20.85
CA ILE A 47 -9.75 -1.12 21.51
C ILE A 47 -9.66 -0.92 23.02
#